data_AF-A0A813GH96-F1
#
_entry.id   AF-A0A813GH96-F1
#
_cell.length_a   1.000
_cell.length_b   1.000
_cell.length_c   1.000
_cell.angle_alpha   90.00
_cell.angle_beta   90.00
_cell.angle_gamma   90.00
#
_symmetry.space_group_name_H-M   'P 1'
#
loop_
_entity.id
_entity.type
_entity.pdbx_description
1 polymer ?
#
loop_
_entity_poly.entity_id
_entity_poly.type
_entity_poly.pdbx_seq_one_letter_code
_entity_poly.pdbx_strand_id
1 'polypeptide(L)'
;LFAWCSAFSPTPGTKVFGAPVADTPAQAHPSEHRNGEWTVAAATVRPTTRRCAQGLPDARILQLHGLTLGVTRARITRLRSTARHQVGSARAGSGFGAPSRTTPMTDRLASQPAVPAEAASSRPRSPSEVGRLSRLFEMTVLRAAVALLGASVAVEGFGDLCRHGDAQEGGCLVDGSGCEGGRVKFDSLSLEVQKWDGKGGSQTKIGSMPAYAIVGQQETWQMYLHGPMMRESERTSPGQIPPVYVSGTWVNKIYRFDNFSMPGPGEPLYATQKMVGHALAPSTTWPVEDESGKLKGLLVAEGQPWWVNNVPPAEIYKGGVEFLPADKDAKCSQIFPQGGLHEFFGQVVNTVDCHKGTNVCFFTVWKFYDDQWPFWTNASALVAPDCLYYCIADTVDDRPVCRRTGVVKDEHGEPVCHKDGRGAVHGMTIGLTDPKDPNQFDIFLVFTGGATFTGGDSSMQKVRVKVTELSVAGSKVKDMEVVKSTAFATDLFVTLPPKGMDAGGDHAWVDETGKFMWISTFRLAAAGVHMVSYEDGSLIYSVSGIDRFVKGQYAYSAGLQGVGTLGKPGSFLAVATSACHDVQACAPIPWVWPIPEENWAAGVFFIIDLSTLPGAEKVATIVV
;
A
#
# COMPACT_ATOMS: atom_id res chain seq x y z
N LEU A 1 -1.96 -36.50 32.03
CA LEU A 1 -3.24 -37.08 32.47
C LEU A 1 -4.26 -36.86 31.34
N PHE A 2 -4.72 -37.96 30.72
CA PHE A 2 -5.85 -38.12 29.75
C PHE A 2 -6.02 -37.03 28.67
N ALA A 3 -5.62 -37.20 27.39
CA ALA A 3 -6.04 -38.15 26.35
C ALA A 3 -7.55 -38.15 26.05
N TRP A 4 -7.94 -37.54 24.92
CA TRP A 4 -9.18 -37.88 24.21
C TRP A 4 -8.95 -37.78 22.69
N CYS A 5 -8.84 -38.96 22.07
CA CYS A 5 -9.00 -39.17 20.63
C CYS A 5 -10.47 -39.46 20.36
N SER A 6 -10.98 -39.03 19.21
CA SER A 6 -12.15 -39.67 18.58
C SER A 6 -12.00 -39.61 17.07
N ALA A 7 -11.80 -40.80 16.51
CA ALA A 7 -11.81 -41.09 15.09
C ALA A 7 -13.25 -41.21 14.58
N PHE A 8 -13.48 -40.83 13.32
CA PHE A 8 -14.57 -41.38 12.53
C PHE A 8 -14.08 -41.67 11.10
N SER A 9 -14.13 -42.95 10.76
CA SER A 9 -14.09 -43.49 9.40
C SER A 9 -14.97 -44.74 9.43
N PRO A 10 -15.85 -44.94 8.45
CA PRO A 10 -16.23 -46.29 8.06
C PRO A 10 -15.99 -46.52 6.56
N THR A 11 -15.09 -47.47 6.32
CA THR A 11 -15.07 -48.59 5.34
C THR A 11 -15.70 -48.49 3.93
N PRO A 12 -15.05 -49.14 2.92
CA PRO A 12 -15.47 -49.17 1.52
C PRO A 12 -16.27 -50.42 1.14
N GLY A 13 -17.03 -50.33 0.03
CA GLY A 13 -17.28 -51.48 -0.85
C GLY A 13 -18.63 -51.49 -1.55
N THR A 14 -18.64 -51.38 -2.88
CA THR A 14 -19.25 -52.40 -3.77
C THR A 14 -18.81 -52.18 -5.22
N LYS A 15 -18.35 -53.25 -5.87
CA LYS A 15 -18.13 -53.38 -7.32
C LYS A 15 -19.44 -53.77 -8.01
N VAL A 16 -19.72 -53.24 -9.20
CA VAL A 16 -20.57 -53.90 -10.22
C VAL A 16 -19.93 -53.73 -11.60
N PHE A 17 -19.86 -54.83 -12.33
CA PHE A 17 -19.36 -55.02 -13.69
C PHE A 17 -20.29 -54.45 -14.77
N GLY A 18 -19.75 -54.12 -15.95
CA GLY A 18 -20.52 -54.06 -17.19
C GLY A 18 -19.91 -53.22 -18.32
N ALA A 19 -18.97 -53.80 -19.08
CA ALA A 19 -18.75 -53.48 -20.51
C ALA A 19 -19.56 -54.52 -21.33
N PRO A 20 -19.86 -54.37 -22.65
CA PRO A 20 -18.83 -54.15 -23.70
C PRO A 20 -19.23 -53.40 -25.02
N VAL A 21 -18.20 -52.97 -25.78
CA VAL A 21 -18.00 -53.07 -27.28
C VAL A 21 -19.03 -52.38 -28.21
N ALA A 22 -18.76 -51.76 -29.37
CA ALA A 22 -17.63 -51.31 -30.22
C ALA A 22 -18.24 -50.22 -31.16
N ASP A 23 -17.51 -49.37 -31.89
CA ASP A 23 -16.89 -49.67 -33.18
C ASP A 23 -16.12 -48.43 -33.70
N THR A 24 -14.99 -48.71 -34.35
CA THR A 24 -14.23 -47.78 -35.21
C THR A 24 -14.67 -48.00 -36.66
N PRO A 25 -14.40 -47.08 -37.60
CA PRO A 25 -13.28 -47.36 -38.49
C PRO A 25 -12.43 -46.15 -38.89
N ALA A 26 -11.21 -46.49 -39.28
CA ALA A 26 -10.10 -45.65 -39.71
C ALA A 26 -10.14 -45.25 -41.19
N GLN A 27 -9.36 -44.22 -41.55
CA GLN A 27 -8.52 -44.03 -42.77
C GLN A 27 -8.19 -42.52 -42.89
N ALA A 28 -7.03 -42.01 -43.34
CA ALA A 28 -5.77 -42.55 -43.82
C ALA A 28 -4.71 -41.40 -43.78
N HIS A 29 -3.42 -41.76 -43.67
CA HIS A 29 -2.26 -40.88 -43.86
C HIS A 29 -2.04 -40.52 -45.35
N PRO A 30 -1.21 -39.50 -45.66
CA PRO A 30 0.18 -39.80 -45.97
C PRO A 30 1.23 -38.91 -45.28
N SER A 31 2.41 -39.52 -45.19
CA SER A 31 3.71 -39.12 -44.65
C SER A 31 4.43 -38.00 -45.40
N GLU A 32 5.38 -37.29 -44.74
CA GLU A 32 6.81 -37.39 -45.07
C GLU A 32 7.75 -36.59 -44.11
N HIS A 33 8.88 -37.26 -43.78
CA HIS A 33 10.24 -36.81 -43.39
C HIS A 33 10.50 -35.87 -42.18
N ARG A 34 11.07 -36.39 -41.06
CA ARG A 34 12.52 -36.54 -40.69
C ARG A 34 13.20 -35.19 -40.35
N ASN A 35 13.88 -34.94 -39.22
CA ASN A 35 14.71 -35.75 -38.33
C ASN A 35 14.68 -35.19 -36.89
N GLY A 36 14.77 -36.05 -35.88
CA GLY A 36 15.03 -35.64 -34.49
C GLY A 36 15.65 -36.81 -33.71
N GLU A 37 16.95 -36.71 -33.43
CA GLU A 37 17.68 -37.61 -32.54
C GLU A 37 17.18 -37.44 -31.10
N TRP A 38 16.77 -38.54 -30.46
CA TRP A 38 16.47 -38.58 -29.04
C TRP A 38 17.49 -39.48 -28.35
N THR A 39 18.26 -38.90 -27.44
CA THR A 39 19.06 -39.62 -26.45
C THR A 39 18.17 -39.97 -25.26
N VAL A 40 18.06 -41.27 -24.96
CA VAL A 40 17.31 -41.80 -23.82
C VAL A 40 18.24 -41.88 -22.62
N ALA A 41 17.97 -41.07 -21.58
CA ALA A 41 18.58 -41.22 -20.26
C ALA A 41 17.78 -42.25 -19.44
N ALA A 42 18.47 -43.29 -18.96
CA ALA A 42 17.92 -44.31 -18.09
C ALA A 42 17.78 -43.79 -16.65
N ALA A 43 16.56 -43.65 -16.16
CA ALA A 43 16.27 -43.42 -14.75
C ALA A 43 16.01 -44.78 -14.06
N THR A 44 16.93 -45.16 -13.17
CA THR A 44 16.79 -46.34 -12.31
C THR A 44 16.23 -45.88 -10.96
N VAL A 45 14.97 -46.22 -10.68
CA VAL A 45 14.34 -45.99 -9.38
C VAL A 45 14.62 -47.19 -8.47
N ARG A 46 15.25 -46.95 -7.31
CA ARG A 46 15.24 -47.86 -6.16
C ARG A 46 14.75 -47.09 -4.93
N PRO A 47 13.74 -47.58 -4.19
CA PRO A 47 13.43 -47.07 -2.87
C PRO A 47 14.29 -47.80 -1.84
N THR A 48 14.97 -47.05 -0.98
CA THR A 48 15.48 -47.61 0.28
C THR A 48 14.83 -46.90 1.45
N THR A 49 14.03 -47.67 2.17
CA THR A 49 13.51 -47.40 3.50
C THR A 49 14.64 -47.45 4.52
N ARG A 50 14.70 -46.46 5.43
CA ARG A 50 15.32 -46.56 6.78
C ARG A 50 14.92 -45.32 7.58
N ARG A 51 14.08 -45.51 8.60
CA ARG A 51 14.41 -45.62 10.04
C ARG A 51 14.43 -44.27 10.75
N CYS A 52 13.40 -44.07 11.57
CA CYS A 52 13.38 -43.12 12.67
C CYS A 52 14.54 -43.42 13.64
N ALA A 53 15.27 -42.39 14.02
CA ALA A 53 16.14 -42.40 15.19
C ALA A 53 15.75 -41.23 16.08
N GLN A 54 15.35 -41.58 17.29
CA GLN A 54 15.14 -40.69 18.42
C GLN A 54 16.49 -40.13 18.89
N GLY A 55 16.50 -38.88 19.35
CA GLY A 55 17.66 -38.27 19.99
C GLY A 55 17.37 -36.86 20.48
N LEU A 56 16.81 -36.74 21.69
CA LEU A 56 16.85 -35.52 22.51
C LEU A 56 18.22 -35.40 23.19
N PRO A 57 18.72 -34.19 23.43
CA PRO A 57 19.46 -33.95 24.66
C PRO A 57 19.01 -32.69 25.41
N ASP A 58 18.70 -32.91 26.69
CA ASP A 58 19.10 -32.16 27.88
C ASP A 58 19.19 -30.62 27.84
N ALA A 59 18.20 -30.00 28.50
CA ALA A 59 18.29 -28.64 29.01
C ALA A 59 19.17 -28.60 30.28
N ARG A 60 20.26 -27.83 30.23
CA ARG A 60 21.02 -27.41 31.42
C ARG A 60 20.56 -26.03 31.87
N ILE A 61 20.03 -25.98 33.09
CA ILE A 61 19.76 -24.76 33.85
C ILE A 61 21.11 -24.18 34.30
N LEU A 62 21.37 -22.92 33.95
CA LEU A 62 22.51 -22.14 34.44
C LEU A 62 21.98 -21.00 35.31
N GLN A 63 22.16 -21.14 36.63
CA GLN A 63 22.05 -20.05 37.60
C GLN A 63 23.23 -19.09 37.40
N LEU A 64 22.95 -17.79 37.34
CA LEU A 64 23.98 -16.75 37.44
C LEU A 64 23.60 -15.66 38.45
N HIS A 65 24.62 -15.31 39.21
CA HIS A 65 24.66 -14.51 40.42
C HIS A 65 24.28 -13.04 40.21
N GLY A 66 23.77 -12.44 41.30
CA GLY A 66 23.39 -11.04 41.40
C GLY A 66 24.55 -10.05 41.23
N LEU A 67 24.17 -8.87 40.74
CA LEU A 67 24.99 -7.67 40.69
C LEU A 67 24.15 -6.48 41.19
N THR A 68 24.53 -5.99 42.37
CA THR A 68 24.12 -4.72 42.96
C THR A 68 24.64 -3.55 42.14
N LEU A 69 23.76 -2.68 41.67
CA LEU A 69 24.10 -1.38 41.05
C LEU A 69 23.94 -0.25 42.06
N GLY A 70 25.05 0.44 42.32
CA GLY A 70 25.14 1.63 43.16
C GLY A 70 24.50 2.85 42.51
N VAL A 71 23.76 3.62 43.31
CA VAL A 71 23.12 4.87 42.92
C VAL A 71 24.11 6.02 43.15
N THR A 72 24.55 6.69 42.08
CA THR A 72 25.30 7.95 42.16
C THR A 72 24.39 9.13 41.80
N ARG A 73 24.13 10.00 42.78
CA ARG A 73 23.39 11.27 42.63
C ARG A 73 24.20 12.28 41.82
N ALA A 74 23.69 12.74 40.68
CA ALA A 74 24.19 13.93 39.99
C ALA A 74 23.43 15.19 40.46
N ARG A 75 24.19 16.24 40.82
CA ARG A 75 23.71 17.59 41.19
C ARG A 75 23.31 18.36 39.94
N ILE A 76 22.11 18.95 39.95
CA ILE A 76 21.68 19.95 38.97
C ILE A 76 22.03 21.34 39.50
N THR A 77 22.89 22.05 38.76
CA THR A 77 23.25 23.45 39.01
C THR A 77 22.32 24.37 38.22
N ARG A 78 21.58 25.24 38.93
CA ARG A 78 20.76 26.32 38.34
C ARG A 78 21.66 27.42 37.79
N LEU A 79 21.48 27.79 36.51
CA LEU A 79 21.95 29.06 35.97
C LEU A 79 20.77 30.03 35.84
N ARG A 80 20.86 31.16 36.56
CA ARG A 80 20.07 32.37 36.38
C ARG A 80 20.73 33.22 35.29
N SER A 81 19.97 33.76 34.35
CA SER A 81 20.35 35.01 33.67
C SER A 81 19.18 36.00 33.69
N THR A 82 19.55 37.24 33.95
CA THR A 82 18.68 38.40 34.19
C THR A 82 18.65 39.30 32.95
N ALA A 83 17.43 39.68 32.56
CA ALA A 83 16.94 41.00 32.10
C ALA A 83 17.80 41.89 31.16
N ARG A 84 17.16 42.41 30.11
CA ARG A 84 16.88 43.86 29.95
C ARG A 84 15.90 44.19 28.83
N HIS A 85 14.98 45.11 29.15
CA HIS A 85 14.11 45.86 28.26
C HIS A 85 14.91 46.87 27.41
N GLN A 86 14.42 47.16 26.20
CA GLN A 86 14.41 48.54 25.69
C GLN A 86 13.20 48.81 24.80
N VAL A 87 12.57 49.95 25.08
CA VAL A 87 11.44 50.57 24.41
C VAL A 87 11.98 51.53 23.34
N GLY A 88 11.34 51.58 22.17
CA GLY A 88 11.60 52.60 21.16
C GLY A 88 10.41 52.73 20.20
N SER A 89 9.64 53.79 20.36
CA SER A 89 8.57 54.24 19.47
C SER A 89 9.12 55.31 18.51
N ALA A 90 8.76 55.25 17.23
CA ALA A 90 8.69 56.43 16.37
C ALA A 90 7.65 56.26 15.26
N ARG A 91 7.05 57.40 14.90
CA ARG A 91 5.81 57.61 14.14
C ARG A 91 6.14 58.15 12.74
N ALA A 92 5.13 58.04 11.87
CA ALA A 92 4.74 58.94 10.77
C ALA A 92 5.36 58.77 9.37
N GLY A 93 4.48 58.80 8.36
CA GLY A 93 4.81 58.95 6.94
C GLY A 93 3.68 58.56 5.99
N SER A 94 2.75 59.48 5.75
CA SER A 94 1.60 59.42 4.81
C SER A 94 1.99 59.43 3.32
N GLY A 95 1.12 58.90 2.43
CA GLY A 95 1.19 59.20 0.99
C GLY A 95 0.17 58.47 0.08
N PHE A 96 -1.00 59.10 -0.10
CA PHE A 96 -1.89 59.16 -1.27
C PHE A 96 -1.94 58.07 -2.38
N GLY A 97 -3.18 57.70 -2.76
CA GLY A 97 -3.50 57.26 -4.13
C GLY A 97 -4.80 56.46 -4.29
N ALA A 98 -5.97 57.12 -4.32
CA ALA A 98 -7.20 56.58 -4.93
C ALA A 98 -7.21 56.93 -6.44
N PRO A 99 -8.03 56.29 -7.31
CA PRO A 99 -9.46 56.62 -7.35
C PRO A 99 -10.45 55.49 -7.75
N SER A 100 -11.64 55.57 -7.13
CA SER A 100 -13.02 55.38 -7.64
C SER A 100 -13.37 54.37 -8.76
N ARG A 101 -14.40 53.54 -8.52
CA ARG A 101 -15.73 53.67 -9.20
C ARG A 101 -16.82 52.71 -8.66
N THR A 102 -17.91 53.33 -8.18
CA THR A 102 -19.34 53.04 -8.42
C THR A 102 -19.95 51.63 -8.26
N THR A 103 -20.78 51.51 -7.21
CA THR A 103 -22.07 50.80 -6.93
C THR A 103 -23.06 50.57 -8.12
N PRO A 104 -24.24 49.87 -8.00
CA PRO A 104 -25.02 49.45 -6.79
C PRO A 104 -25.80 48.08 -6.79
N MET A 105 -26.31 47.73 -5.58
CA MET A 105 -27.63 47.15 -5.17
C MET A 105 -28.25 45.94 -5.90
N THR A 106 -28.81 44.93 -5.21
CA THR A 106 -30.09 45.01 -4.46
C THR A 106 -30.39 43.76 -3.60
N ASP A 107 -31.27 43.99 -2.61
CA ASP A 107 -31.76 43.18 -1.50
C ASP A 107 -32.48 41.84 -1.81
N ARG A 108 -32.53 40.96 -0.79
CA ARG A 108 -33.78 40.30 -0.32
C ARG A 108 -33.64 39.67 1.10
N LEU A 109 -34.30 40.30 2.07
CA LEU A 109 -34.93 39.74 3.29
C LEU A 109 -36.20 38.94 2.87
N ALA A 110 -36.86 38.03 3.60
CA ALA A 110 -36.98 37.60 5.00
C ALA A 110 -37.54 36.14 4.98
N SER A 111 -37.45 35.29 6.01
CA SER A 111 -38.39 35.30 7.14
C SER A 111 -38.17 34.06 8.04
N GLN A 112 -38.19 34.25 9.36
CA GLN A 112 -38.47 33.22 10.37
C GLN A 112 -39.29 33.88 11.49
N PRO A 113 -40.29 33.21 12.08
CA PRO A 113 -41.00 33.70 13.26
C PRO A 113 -40.48 33.06 14.56
N ALA A 114 -40.78 33.74 15.66
CA ALA A 114 -40.21 33.57 17.00
C ALA A 114 -41.26 33.15 18.06
N VAL A 115 -40.85 32.28 19.01
CA VAL A 115 -40.99 32.35 20.50
C VAL A 115 -42.41 32.15 21.12
N PRO A 116 -42.62 31.40 22.26
CA PRO A 116 -42.27 31.75 23.68
C PRO A 116 -41.70 30.58 24.53
N ALA A 117 -40.83 30.71 25.55
CA ALA A 117 -40.70 31.56 26.76
C ALA A 117 -41.50 31.07 27.99
N GLU A 118 -40.79 30.49 29.00
CA GLU A 118 -41.07 30.41 30.46
C GLU A 118 -40.00 29.47 31.10
N ALA A 119 -39.60 29.48 32.37
CA ALA A 119 -39.34 30.47 33.42
C ALA A 119 -38.55 29.76 34.55
N ALA A 120 -37.66 30.51 35.22
CA ALA A 120 -37.22 30.40 36.64
C ALA A 120 -36.44 29.19 37.24
N SER A 121 -35.29 29.54 37.85
CA SER A 121 -34.86 29.20 39.22
C SER A 121 -34.15 27.86 39.52
N SER A 122 -32.82 27.89 39.70
CA SER A 122 -32.15 27.84 41.03
C SER A 122 -30.66 27.46 40.88
N ARG A 123 -29.77 28.22 41.55
CA ARG A 123 -28.33 27.90 41.70
C ARG A 123 -28.14 26.76 42.70
N PRO A 124 -27.06 25.97 42.57
CA PRO A 124 -26.09 26.00 43.65
C PRO A 124 -24.62 26.11 43.17
N ARG A 125 -23.76 26.35 44.18
CA ARG A 125 -22.39 26.86 44.15
C ARG A 125 -21.37 25.97 43.44
N SER A 126 -20.34 26.61 42.91
CA SER A 126 -19.17 26.04 42.22
C SER A 126 -18.27 25.20 43.15
N PRO A 127 -17.71 24.09 42.65
CA PRO A 127 -16.43 23.57 43.13
C PRO A 127 -15.29 24.30 42.41
N SER A 128 -14.29 24.74 43.17
CA SER A 128 -13.09 25.47 42.73
C SER A 128 -12.43 24.91 41.47
N GLU A 129 -12.25 25.77 40.45
CA GLU A 129 -11.60 25.48 39.16
C GLU A 129 -10.17 24.92 39.28
N VAL A 130 -9.51 25.18 40.42
CA VAL A 130 -8.15 24.69 40.71
C VAL A 130 -8.09 23.16 40.82
N GLY A 131 -9.17 22.51 41.26
CA GLY A 131 -9.25 21.05 41.39
C GLY A 131 -9.50 20.31 40.07
N ARG A 132 -10.08 20.98 39.06
CA ARG A 132 -10.32 20.38 37.72
C ARG A 132 -9.07 20.42 36.85
N LEU A 133 -8.31 21.51 36.88
CA LEU A 133 -7.05 21.63 36.13
C LEU A 133 -5.96 20.68 36.67
N SER A 134 -5.88 20.49 37.99
CA SER A 134 -4.95 19.53 38.60
C SER A 134 -5.26 18.07 38.22
N ARG A 135 -6.54 17.67 38.20
CA ARG A 135 -6.93 16.30 37.77
C ARG A 135 -6.77 16.06 36.27
N LEU A 136 -6.97 17.07 35.44
CA LEU A 136 -6.68 17.00 34.01
C LEU A 136 -5.17 16.90 33.74
N PHE A 137 -4.35 17.66 34.47
CA PHE A 137 -2.90 17.59 34.34
C PHE A 137 -2.33 16.27 34.88
N GLU A 138 -2.82 15.77 36.01
CA GLU A 138 -2.43 14.46 36.55
C GLU A 138 -2.85 13.30 35.64
N MET A 139 -4.06 13.33 35.04
CA MET A 139 -4.45 12.28 34.08
C MET A 139 -3.66 12.35 32.77
N THR A 140 -3.31 13.54 32.27
CA THR A 140 -2.51 13.66 31.04
C THR A 140 -1.06 13.21 31.27
N VAL A 141 -0.46 13.55 32.41
CA VAL A 141 0.89 13.08 32.78
C VAL A 141 0.90 11.59 33.06
N LEU A 142 -0.12 11.04 33.74
CA LEU A 142 -0.22 9.60 33.98
C LEU A 142 -0.48 8.82 32.69
N ARG A 143 -1.24 9.36 31.73
CA ARG A 143 -1.47 8.75 30.40
C ARG A 143 -0.22 8.82 29.51
N ALA A 144 0.49 9.95 29.51
CA ALA A 144 1.79 10.05 28.83
C ALA A 144 2.84 9.13 29.46
N ALA A 145 2.85 9.01 30.79
CA ALA A 145 3.73 8.08 31.51
C ALA A 145 3.37 6.62 31.25
N VAL A 146 2.09 6.26 31.12
CA VAL A 146 1.67 4.89 30.75
C VAL A 146 1.97 4.58 29.27
N ALA A 147 1.88 5.56 28.36
CA ALA A 147 2.33 5.40 26.97
C ALA A 147 3.88 5.24 26.89
N LEU A 148 4.62 6.00 27.70
CA LEU A 148 6.09 5.90 27.80
C LEU A 148 6.56 4.64 28.54
N LEU A 149 5.81 4.18 29.55
CA LEU A 149 6.10 2.95 30.30
C LEU A 149 5.68 1.71 29.50
N GLY A 150 4.65 1.79 28.67
CA GLY A 150 4.30 0.76 27.69
C GLY A 150 5.39 0.55 26.63
N ALA A 151 6.14 1.60 26.29
CA ALA A 151 7.29 1.52 25.39
C ALA A 151 8.55 0.89 26.05
N SER A 152 8.56 0.67 27.36
CA SER A 152 9.76 0.21 28.10
C SER A 152 9.63 -1.16 28.78
N VAL A 153 8.50 -1.86 28.60
CA VAL A 153 8.37 -3.27 29.03
C VAL A 153 8.96 -4.18 27.95
N ALA A 154 10.18 -4.65 28.22
CA ALA A 154 10.85 -5.80 27.60
C ALA A 154 10.85 -5.82 26.06
N VAL A 155 11.75 -5.03 25.48
CA VAL A 155 12.36 -5.34 24.18
C VAL A 155 13.29 -6.55 24.37
N GLU A 156 12.73 -7.74 24.64
CA GLU A 156 13.44 -8.95 24.24
C GLU A 156 13.52 -8.88 22.71
N GLY A 157 14.74 -8.99 22.19
CA GLY A 157 15.06 -8.76 20.78
C GLY A 157 14.24 -9.67 19.88
N PHE A 158 13.11 -9.16 19.42
CA PHE A 158 12.44 -9.65 18.23
C PHE A 158 13.46 -9.52 17.12
N GLY A 159 13.90 -10.66 16.57
CA GLY A 159 14.87 -10.68 15.48
C GLY A 159 14.38 -9.81 14.33
N ASP A 160 15.32 -9.16 13.63
CA ASP A 160 15.06 -8.32 12.46
C ASP A 160 13.97 -8.98 11.58
N LEU A 161 12.74 -8.44 11.64
CA LEU A 161 11.60 -9.05 10.97
C LEU A 161 11.77 -8.93 9.45
N CYS A 162 12.45 -7.88 8.99
CA CYS A 162 12.99 -7.84 7.65
C CYS A 162 14.11 -8.86 7.47
N ARG A 163 13.84 -9.83 6.62
CA ARG A 163 14.77 -10.90 6.25
C ARG A 163 14.26 -11.63 5.02
N HIS A 164 15.13 -12.42 4.42
CA HIS A 164 14.77 -13.32 3.33
C HIS A 164 13.73 -14.35 3.74
N GLY A 165 13.07 -14.95 2.76
CA GLY A 165 12.14 -16.03 3.03
C GLY A 165 12.82 -17.24 3.70
N ASP A 166 12.18 -17.78 4.73
CA ASP A 166 12.64 -18.99 5.42
C ASP A 166 12.57 -20.22 4.53
N ALA A 167 13.68 -20.95 4.41
CA ALA A 167 13.72 -22.20 3.65
C ALA A 167 12.69 -23.24 4.14
N GLN A 168 12.34 -23.23 5.44
CA GLN A 168 11.33 -24.11 6.03
C GLN A 168 9.90 -23.76 5.58
N GLU A 169 9.67 -22.51 5.18
CA GLU A 169 8.41 -22.03 4.61
C GLU A 169 8.42 -22.07 3.06
N GLY A 170 9.42 -22.74 2.47
CA GLY A 170 9.64 -22.73 1.02
C GLY A 170 10.23 -21.42 0.50
N GLY A 171 10.80 -20.60 1.39
CA GLY A 171 11.31 -19.28 1.12
C GLY A 171 12.54 -19.24 0.20
N CYS A 172 12.62 -18.16 -0.56
CA CYS A 172 13.56 -17.99 -1.68
C CYS A 172 14.42 -16.74 -1.49
N LEU A 173 15.41 -16.57 -2.37
CA LEU A 173 15.98 -15.24 -2.58
C LEU A 173 14.89 -14.28 -3.10
N VAL A 174 15.17 -12.98 -3.00
CA VAL A 174 14.25 -11.93 -3.41
C VAL A 174 13.80 -12.09 -4.88
N ASP A 175 14.71 -12.52 -5.76
CA ASP A 175 14.42 -12.80 -7.17
C ASP A 175 13.67 -14.12 -7.43
N GLY A 176 13.25 -14.82 -6.37
CA GLY A 176 12.55 -16.10 -6.45
C GLY A 176 13.44 -17.30 -6.78
N SER A 177 14.77 -17.16 -6.78
CA SER A 177 15.70 -18.28 -6.94
C SER A 177 15.97 -18.99 -5.60
N GLY A 178 16.46 -20.23 -5.67
CA GLY A 178 16.77 -21.04 -4.48
C GLY A 178 15.59 -21.81 -3.88
N CYS A 179 14.43 -21.83 -4.55
CA CYS A 179 13.23 -22.57 -4.14
C CYS A 179 12.39 -22.98 -5.38
N GLU A 180 11.51 -23.96 -5.24
CA GLU A 180 10.57 -24.34 -6.31
C GLU A 180 9.27 -23.52 -6.29
N GLY A 181 8.78 -23.13 -5.10
CA GLY A 181 7.47 -22.49 -4.93
C GLY A 181 6.28 -23.46 -5.07
N GLY A 182 5.08 -22.94 -4.90
CA GLY A 182 3.82 -23.69 -5.05
C GLY A 182 3.07 -23.28 -6.30
N ARG A 183 2.55 -24.24 -7.08
CA ARG A 183 1.70 -23.93 -8.24
C ARG A 183 0.30 -23.54 -7.77
N VAL A 184 -0.18 -22.40 -8.25
CA VAL A 184 -1.48 -21.83 -7.89
C VAL A 184 -2.35 -21.60 -9.13
N LYS A 185 -3.66 -21.58 -8.92
CA LYS A 185 -4.68 -21.40 -9.95
C LYS A 185 -5.45 -20.11 -9.69
N PHE A 186 -5.58 -19.30 -10.73
CA PHE A 186 -6.44 -18.13 -10.78
C PHE A 186 -7.68 -18.48 -11.59
N ASP A 187 -8.85 -18.24 -11.03
CA ASP A 187 -10.12 -18.45 -11.71
C ASP A 187 -10.35 -17.35 -12.76
N SER A 188 -10.83 -17.76 -13.94
CA SER A 188 -11.11 -16.83 -15.03
C SER A 188 -12.38 -16.03 -14.75
N LEU A 189 -12.35 -14.75 -15.14
CA LEU A 189 -13.39 -13.76 -14.92
C LEU A 189 -13.59 -12.91 -16.16
N SER A 190 -14.77 -12.31 -16.25
CA SER A 190 -15.11 -11.30 -17.23
C SER A 190 -15.55 -10.04 -16.51
N LEU A 191 -14.67 -9.03 -16.49
CA LEU A 191 -14.94 -7.76 -15.82
C LEU A 191 -15.66 -6.81 -16.76
N GLU A 192 -16.61 -6.04 -16.26
CA GLU A 192 -17.39 -5.13 -17.08
C GLU A 192 -16.59 -3.86 -17.39
N VAL A 193 -16.59 -3.44 -18.67
CA VAL A 193 -15.97 -2.20 -19.11
C VAL A 193 -17.04 -1.19 -19.49
N GLN A 194 -16.91 0.00 -18.91
CA GLN A 194 -17.77 1.14 -19.17
C GLN A 194 -16.95 2.29 -19.74
N LYS A 195 -17.53 3.01 -20.70
CA LYS A 195 -16.96 4.23 -21.27
C LYS A 195 -17.61 5.45 -20.63
N TRP A 196 -16.79 6.43 -20.28
CA TRP A 196 -17.24 7.71 -19.75
C TRP A 196 -17.71 8.65 -20.87
N ASP A 197 -18.87 9.26 -20.68
CA ASP A 197 -19.34 10.41 -21.44
C ASP A 197 -19.20 11.67 -20.58
N GLY A 198 -18.10 12.41 -20.75
CA GLY A 198 -17.83 13.63 -20.00
C GLY A 198 -18.83 14.77 -20.25
N LYS A 199 -19.62 14.73 -21.33
CA LYS A 199 -20.68 15.74 -21.56
C LYS A 199 -21.95 15.40 -20.80
N GLY A 200 -22.30 14.11 -20.76
CA GLY A 200 -23.46 13.60 -20.04
C GLY A 200 -23.21 13.34 -18.55
N GLY A 201 -21.95 13.28 -18.12
CA GLY A 201 -21.58 12.87 -16.76
C GLY A 201 -22.04 11.45 -16.46
N SER A 202 -21.94 10.54 -17.43
CA SER A 202 -22.52 9.19 -17.33
C SER A 202 -21.59 8.12 -17.89
N GLN A 203 -21.82 6.87 -17.46
CA GLN A 203 -21.10 5.70 -17.93
C GLN A 203 -22.00 4.83 -18.82
N THR A 204 -21.48 4.35 -19.93
CA THR A 204 -22.16 3.39 -20.81
C THR A 204 -21.34 2.11 -20.90
N LYS A 205 -21.98 0.96 -20.63
CA LYS A 205 -21.35 -0.36 -20.81
C LYS A 205 -21.00 -0.60 -22.27
N ILE A 206 -19.73 -0.92 -22.55
CA ILE A 206 -19.23 -1.20 -23.90
C ILE A 206 -18.79 -2.65 -24.12
N GLY A 207 -18.66 -3.43 -23.04
CA GLY A 207 -18.40 -4.86 -23.09
C GLY A 207 -17.69 -5.36 -21.83
N SER A 208 -16.76 -6.30 -22.01
CA SER A 208 -16.07 -6.96 -20.89
C SER A 208 -14.62 -7.34 -21.20
N MET A 209 -13.72 -7.24 -20.22
CA MET A 209 -12.32 -7.64 -20.34
C MET A 209 -12.03 -8.95 -19.59
N PRO A 210 -11.16 -9.82 -20.13
CA PRO A 210 -10.69 -10.99 -19.40
C PRO A 210 -9.91 -10.58 -18.16
N ALA A 211 -10.16 -11.25 -17.05
CA ALA A 211 -9.36 -11.15 -15.84
C ALA A 211 -9.22 -12.53 -15.19
N TYR A 212 -8.29 -12.63 -14.26
CA TYR A 212 -8.01 -13.84 -13.51
C TYR A 212 -7.83 -13.47 -12.04
N ALA A 213 -8.43 -14.22 -11.12
CA ALA A 213 -8.37 -13.91 -9.71
C ALA A 213 -8.04 -15.13 -8.84
N ILE A 214 -7.30 -14.90 -7.77
CA ILE A 214 -7.05 -15.89 -6.71
C ILE A 214 -7.30 -15.28 -5.35
N VAL A 215 -7.98 -16.03 -4.49
CA VAL A 215 -8.20 -15.67 -3.08
C VAL A 215 -7.06 -16.25 -2.23
N GLY A 216 -6.55 -15.45 -1.30
CA GLY A 216 -5.56 -15.89 -0.32
C GLY A 216 -6.05 -17.07 0.52
N GLN A 217 -5.16 -18.01 0.78
CA GLN A 217 -5.43 -19.17 1.64
C GLN A 217 -4.94 -18.89 3.05
N GLN A 218 -5.33 -19.74 3.99
CA GLN A 218 -4.82 -19.68 5.36
C GLN A 218 -3.28 -19.72 5.35
N GLU A 219 -2.67 -18.87 6.18
CA GLU A 219 -1.21 -18.68 6.28
C GLU A 219 -0.52 -18.08 5.04
N THR A 220 -1.28 -17.71 4.00
CA THR A 220 -0.81 -16.82 2.94
C THR A 220 -1.30 -15.39 3.19
N TRP A 221 -1.65 -14.61 2.18
CA TRP A 221 -2.21 -13.27 2.35
C TRP A 221 -3.73 -13.29 2.65
N GLN A 222 -4.20 -14.30 3.38
CA GLN A 222 -5.62 -14.64 3.53
C GLN A 222 -6.53 -13.44 3.75
N MET A 223 -6.11 -12.47 4.56
CA MET A 223 -6.94 -11.31 4.93
C MET A 223 -6.70 -10.07 4.07
N TYR A 224 -5.44 -9.85 3.67
CA TYR A 224 -5.04 -8.58 3.08
C TYR A 224 -3.85 -8.76 2.18
N LEU A 225 -4.01 -8.24 0.96
CA LEU A 225 -2.96 -8.19 -0.04
C LEU A 225 -2.82 -6.78 -0.55
N HIS A 226 -1.58 -6.33 -0.71
CA HIS A 226 -1.25 -4.94 -0.99
C HIS A 226 -0.13 -4.83 -2.04
N GLY A 227 -0.08 -3.69 -2.72
CA GLY A 227 1.09 -3.17 -3.42
C GLY A 227 1.66 -4.11 -4.46
N PRO A 228 0.87 -4.53 -5.47
CA PRO A 228 1.41 -5.37 -6.52
C PRO A 228 2.51 -4.64 -7.26
N MET A 229 3.62 -5.32 -7.54
CA MET A 229 4.73 -4.77 -8.30
C MET A 229 5.19 -5.68 -9.44
N MET A 230 5.02 -5.22 -10.69
CA MET A 230 5.37 -5.98 -11.90
C MET A 230 6.82 -5.72 -12.34
N ARG A 231 7.54 -6.80 -12.67
CA ARG A 231 8.93 -6.75 -13.15
C ARG A 231 9.02 -6.96 -14.66
N GLU A 232 8.75 -5.91 -15.44
CA GLU A 232 8.79 -6.01 -16.91
C GLU A 232 10.15 -6.48 -17.44
N SER A 233 11.26 -6.02 -16.84
CA SER A 233 12.62 -6.41 -17.20
C SER A 233 12.91 -7.92 -17.09
N GLU A 234 12.08 -8.66 -16.36
CA GLU A 234 12.21 -10.11 -16.17
C GLU A 234 11.28 -10.93 -17.09
N ARG A 235 10.63 -10.30 -18.08
CA ARG A 235 9.85 -11.04 -19.09
C ARG A 235 10.75 -11.96 -19.90
N THR A 236 10.32 -13.21 -20.06
CA THR A 236 11.00 -14.14 -20.99
C THR A 236 10.51 -13.98 -22.43
N SER A 237 9.32 -13.40 -22.64
CA SER A 237 8.78 -13.09 -23.96
C SER A 237 7.79 -11.91 -23.92
N PRO A 238 7.60 -11.17 -25.04
CA PRO A 238 6.76 -9.97 -25.07
C PRO A 238 5.28 -10.18 -24.70
N GLY A 239 4.73 -11.38 -24.88
CA GLY A 239 3.32 -11.68 -24.58
C GLY A 239 3.07 -12.25 -23.18
N GLN A 240 4.12 -12.47 -22.38
CA GLN A 240 4.01 -13.12 -21.08
C GLN A 240 3.76 -12.10 -19.96
N ILE A 241 2.97 -12.50 -18.97
CA ILE A 241 2.84 -11.77 -17.71
C ILE A 241 4.20 -11.80 -16.99
N PRO A 242 4.82 -10.65 -16.68
CA PRO A 242 6.08 -10.61 -15.92
C PRO A 242 5.88 -11.15 -14.49
N PRO A 243 6.98 -11.46 -13.77
CA PRO A 243 6.90 -11.71 -12.34
C PRO A 243 6.21 -10.55 -11.61
N VAL A 244 5.35 -10.88 -10.65
CA VAL A 244 4.61 -9.91 -9.85
C VAL A 244 4.87 -10.15 -8.37
N TYR A 245 5.26 -9.11 -7.65
CA TYR A 245 5.41 -9.15 -6.21
C TYR A 245 4.16 -8.60 -5.56
N VAL A 246 3.77 -9.13 -4.42
CA VAL A 246 2.64 -8.63 -3.63
C VAL A 246 2.96 -8.77 -2.15
N SER A 247 2.39 -7.89 -1.34
CA SER A 247 2.64 -7.82 0.10
C SER A 247 1.47 -8.39 0.88
N GLY A 248 1.72 -9.47 1.62
CA GLY A 248 0.76 -10.04 2.58
C GLY A 248 0.90 -9.37 3.93
N THR A 249 0.23 -8.24 4.12
CA THR A 249 0.39 -7.37 5.30
C THR A 249 0.15 -8.11 6.62
N TRP A 250 -0.90 -8.91 6.75
CA TRP A 250 -1.22 -9.57 8.03
C TRP A 250 -0.31 -10.75 8.39
N VAL A 251 0.37 -11.32 7.41
CA VAL A 251 1.27 -12.46 7.62
C VAL A 251 2.74 -12.09 7.54
N ASN A 252 3.05 -10.78 7.44
CA ASN A 252 4.43 -10.28 7.42
C ASN A 252 5.29 -10.94 6.34
N LYS A 253 4.71 -11.15 5.14
CA LYS A 253 5.36 -11.87 4.03
C LYS A 253 5.23 -11.12 2.71
N ILE A 254 6.27 -11.20 1.91
CA ILE A 254 6.31 -10.73 0.52
C ILE A 254 6.30 -11.96 -0.38
N TYR A 255 5.38 -11.98 -1.33
CA TYR A 255 5.23 -13.06 -2.29
C TYR A 255 5.64 -12.61 -3.68
N ARG A 256 6.22 -13.52 -4.44
CA ARG A 256 6.49 -13.40 -5.87
C ARG A 256 5.67 -14.45 -6.60
N PHE A 257 4.96 -14.02 -7.64
CA PHE A 257 4.27 -14.86 -8.59
C PHE A 257 5.05 -14.83 -9.90
N ASP A 258 5.46 -15.98 -10.40
CA ASP A 258 6.16 -16.11 -11.67
C ASP A 258 5.66 -17.31 -12.48
N ASN A 259 6.28 -17.55 -13.64
CA ASN A 259 5.95 -18.68 -14.52
C ASN A 259 4.45 -18.77 -14.86
N PHE A 260 3.84 -17.62 -15.14
CA PHE A 260 2.46 -17.54 -15.58
C PHE A 260 2.23 -18.34 -16.86
N SER A 261 1.17 -19.14 -16.87
CA SER A 261 0.71 -19.92 -18.02
C SER A 261 -0.77 -19.68 -18.26
N MET A 262 -1.07 -19.14 -19.43
CA MET A 262 -2.43 -18.86 -19.90
C MET A 262 -2.81 -19.91 -20.96
N PRO A 263 -3.61 -20.94 -20.60
CA PRO A 263 -3.97 -22.01 -21.53
C PRO A 263 -4.96 -21.57 -22.62
N GLY A 264 -5.69 -20.47 -22.43
CA GLY A 264 -6.58 -19.89 -23.46
C GLY A 264 -7.66 -18.97 -22.87
N PRO A 265 -8.46 -18.29 -23.71
CA PRO A 265 -9.57 -17.46 -23.24
C PRO A 265 -10.60 -18.25 -22.43
N GLY A 266 -11.02 -17.71 -21.28
CA GLY A 266 -12.00 -18.35 -20.39
C GLY A 266 -11.46 -19.51 -19.55
N GLU A 267 -10.22 -19.94 -19.80
CA GLU A 267 -9.56 -20.97 -19.01
C GLU A 267 -8.79 -20.36 -17.82
N PRO A 268 -8.57 -21.11 -16.73
CA PRO A 268 -7.81 -20.62 -15.59
C PRO A 268 -6.37 -20.26 -15.93
N LEU A 269 -5.87 -19.18 -15.32
CA LEU A 269 -4.45 -18.82 -15.33
C LEU A 269 -3.74 -19.62 -14.22
N TYR A 270 -2.53 -20.11 -14.49
CA TYR A 270 -1.69 -20.74 -13.46
C TYR A 270 -0.40 -19.96 -13.28
N ALA A 271 0.09 -19.89 -12.05
CA ALA A 271 1.38 -19.29 -11.72
C ALA A 271 2.12 -20.14 -10.67
N THR A 272 3.38 -19.82 -10.43
CA THR A 272 4.15 -20.32 -9.29
C THR A 272 4.25 -19.22 -8.25
N GLN A 273 3.73 -19.48 -7.05
CA GLN A 273 3.80 -18.60 -5.89
C GLN A 273 5.03 -18.96 -5.06
N LYS A 274 5.82 -17.95 -4.69
CA LYS A 274 7.03 -18.06 -3.89
C LYS A 274 7.00 -17.03 -2.78
N MET A 275 7.45 -17.38 -1.58
CA MET A 275 7.66 -16.42 -0.51
C MET A 275 9.12 -15.96 -0.55
N VAL A 276 9.34 -14.66 -0.72
CA VAL A 276 10.67 -14.11 -1.04
C VAL A 276 11.25 -13.24 0.07
N GLY A 277 10.45 -12.87 1.05
CA GLY A 277 10.89 -12.06 2.17
C GLY A 277 9.85 -11.96 3.28
N HIS A 278 10.33 -11.61 4.47
CA HIS A 278 9.53 -11.14 5.58
C HIS A 278 9.78 -9.65 5.79
N ALA A 279 8.76 -8.97 6.27
CA ALA A 279 8.74 -7.53 6.56
C ALA A 279 7.57 -7.25 7.49
N LEU A 280 7.57 -6.12 8.22
CA LEU A 280 6.55 -5.83 9.24
C LEU A 280 5.32 -5.22 8.60
N ALA A 281 4.24 -5.98 8.43
CA ALA A 281 3.04 -5.49 7.77
C ALA A 281 3.38 -4.80 6.43
N PRO A 282 4.05 -5.51 5.49
CA PRO A 282 4.50 -4.91 4.25
C PRO A 282 3.29 -4.42 3.44
N SER A 283 3.50 -3.31 2.74
CA SER A 283 2.46 -2.62 2.00
C SER A 283 2.81 -2.55 0.51
N THR A 284 3.79 -1.74 0.12
CA THR A 284 4.33 -1.73 -1.25
C THR A 284 5.82 -2.05 -1.27
N THR A 285 6.30 -2.47 -2.44
CA THR A 285 7.73 -2.71 -2.68
C THR A 285 8.20 -1.97 -3.92
N TRP A 286 9.43 -1.48 -3.90
CA TRP A 286 10.09 -0.89 -5.05
C TRP A 286 11.38 -1.66 -5.39
N PRO A 287 11.63 -2.01 -6.66
CA PRO A 287 12.80 -2.80 -7.03
C PRO A 287 14.05 -1.92 -7.11
N VAL A 288 15.12 -2.37 -6.45
CA VAL A 288 16.47 -1.83 -6.62
C VAL A 288 17.19 -2.72 -7.63
N GLU A 289 17.64 -2.14 -8.75
CA GLU A 289 18.21 -2.88 -9.86
C GLU A 289 19.52 -2.27 -10.33
N ASP A 290 20.47 -3.09 -10.76
CA ASP A 290 21.61 -2.54 -11.51
C ASP A 290 21.22 -2.07 -12.92
N GLU A 291 22.18 -1.48 -13.62
CA GLU A 291 22.04 -0.99 -15.00
C GLU A 291 21.57 -2.07 -15.99
N SER A 292 21.73 -3.36 -15.67
CA SER A 292 21.25 -4.48 -16.50
C SER A 292 19.81 -4.90 -16.22
N GLY A 293 19.15 -4.27 -15.24
CA GLY A 293 17.82 -4.66 -14.76
C GLY A 293 17.86 -5.85 -13.79
N LYS A 294 19.05 -6.28 -13.35
CA LYS A 294 19.17 -7.38 -12.38
C LYS A 294 18.84 -6.85 -10.99
N LEU A 295 17.94 -7.55 -10.31
CA LEU A 295 17.50 -7.20 -8.97
C LEU A 295 18.65 -7.29 -7.95
N LYS A 296 18.86 -6.21 -7.20
CA LYS A 296 19.79 -6.12 -6.05
C LYS A 296 19.08 -6.20 -4.71
N GLY A 297 17.78 -5.95 -4.69
CA GLY A 297 16.93 -6.03 -3.50
C GLY A 297 15.60 -5.31 -3.71
N LEU A 298 14.84 -5.20 -2.64
CA LEU A 298 13.59 -4.44 -2.58
C LEU A 298 13.70 -3.36 -1.52
N LEU A 299 13.24 -2.16 -1.85
CA LEU A 299 12.74 -1.26 -0.82
C LEU A 299 11.34 -1.73 -0.43
N VAL A 300 11.08 -1.87 0.85
CA VAL A 300 9.82 -2.36 1.39
C VAL A 300 9.23 -1.26 2.28
N ALA A 301 8.07 -0.75 1.89
CA ALA A 301 7.25 0.08 2.77
C ALA A 301 6.54 -0.83 3.77
N GLU A 302 6.76 -0.55 5.05
CA GLU A 302 6.32 -1.42 6.13
C GLU A 302 5.93 -0.62 7.38
N GLY A 303 5.21 -1.29 8.28
CA GLY A 303 4.84 -0.80 9.59
C GLY A 303 3.43 -1.21 9.96
N GLN A 304 3.25 -1.57 11.23
CA GLN A 304 1.97 -2.05 11.74
C GLN A 304 1.12 -0.87 12.20
N PRO A 305 0.03 -0.48 11.51
CA PRO A 305 -0.83 0.59 11.99
C PRO A 305 -1.73 0.14 13.17
N TRP A 306 -1.80 -1.18 13.44
CA TRP A 306 -2.88 -1.81 14.19
C TRP A 306 -2.47 -2.37 15.56
N TRP A 307 -3.19 -1.98 16.63
CA TRP A 307 -2.78 -2.27 18.01
C TRP A 307 -2.89 -3.71 18.49
N VAL A 308 -3.83 -4.49 17.95
CA VAL A 308 -4.17 -5.82 18.50
C VAL A 308 -3.72 -6.96 17.59
N ASN A 309 -2.95 -6.67 16.54
CA ASN A 309 -2.57 -7.68 15.56
C ASN A 309 -1.41 -8.58 16.02
N ASN A 310 -0.63 -8.15 17.02
CA ASN A 310 0.41 -8.97 17.64
C ASN A 310 0.39 -8.77 19.15
N VAL A 311 0.22 -9.86 19.89
CA VAL A 311 0.65 -9.93 21.28
C VAL A 311 2.16 -10.21 21.23
N PRO A 312 3.04 -9.30 21.68
CA PRO A 312 2.77 -8.11 22.50
C PRO A 312 2.67 -6.78 21.69
N PRO A 313 1.96 -5.76 22.24
CA PRO A 313 1.58 -4.49 21.60
C PRO A 313 2.73 -3.49 21.30
N ALA A 314 3.96 -3.95 21.12
CA ALA A 314 5.16 -3.12 21.00
C ALA A 314 5.50 -2.67 19.56
N GLU A 315 4.66 -2.99 18.57
CA GLU A 315 5.01 -2.86 17.14
C GLU A 315 4.33 -1.70 16.40
N ILE A 316 3.39 -1.00 17.04
CA ILE A 316 2.43 -0.10 16.35
C ILE A 316 3.05 1.22 15.90
N TYR A 317 4.28 1.44 16.34
CA TYR A 317 5.10 2.56 15.89
C TYR A 317 6.21 2.09 14.95
N LYS A 318 6.55 0.79 14.97
CA LYS A 318 7.67 0.24 14.20
C LYS A 318 7.31 0.13 12.73
N GLY A 319 8.36 0.18 11.92
CA GLY A 319 8.28 0.14 10.47
C GLY A 319 9.04 1.31 9.86
N GLY A 320 8.76 1.56 8.59
CA GLY A 320 9.38 2.59 7.82
C GLY A 320 9.57 2.12 6.39
N VAL A 321 10.74 2.44 5.85
CA VAL A 321 11.20 1.83 4.60
C VAL A 321 12.47 1.06 4.91
N GLU A 322 12.47 -0.22 4.61
CA GLU A 322 13.64 -1.07 4.75
C GLU A 322 14.13 -1.56 3.39
N PHE A 323 15.44 -1.71 3.25
CA PHE A 323 16.05 -2.37 2.10
C PHE A 323 16.30 -3.84 2.43
N LEU A 324 15.57 -4.72 1.75
CA LEU A 324 15.79 -6.16 1.74
C LEU A 324 16.74 -6.51 0.59
N PRO A 325 18.04 -6.79 0.86
CA PRO A 325 19.01 -7.12 -0.19
C PRO A 325 18.64 -8.45 -0.88
N ALA A 326 19.13 -8.68 -2.10
CA ALA A 326 19.00 -9.97 -2.79
C ALA A 326 20.08 -10.98 -2.34
N ASP A 327 21.17 -10.50 -1.74
CA ASP A 327 22.19 -11.34 -1.11
C ASP A 327 21.67 -11.89 0.22
N LYS A 328 21.50 -13.21 0.30
CA LYS A 328 20.94 -13.92 1.46
C LYS A 328 21.71 -13.66 2.75
N ASP A 329 23.02 -13.44 2.65
CA ASP A 329 23.89 -13.26 3.81
C ASP A 329 23.94 -11.78 4.26
N ALA A 330 23.42 -10.86 3.45
CA ALA A 330 23.33 -9.45 3.78
C ALA A 330 22.10 -9.16 4.67
N LYS A 331 22.30 -8.30 5.67
CA LYS A 331 21.22 -7.83 6.55
C LYS A 331 20.41 -6.72 5.91
N CYS A 332 19.12 -6.67 6.24
CA CYS A 332 18.30 -5.51 5.94
C CYS A 332 18.90 -4.22 6.50
N SER A 333 18.57 -3.09 5.87
CA SER A 333 18.89 -1.77 6.41
C SER A 333 17.68 -0.86 6.37
N GLN A 334 17.44 -0.18 7.48
CA GLN A 334 16.47 0.89 7.55
C GLN A 334 16.90 2.09 6.70
N ILE A 335 16.02 2.50 5.80
CA ILE A 335 16.18 3.65 4.90
C ILE A 335 15.45 4.87 5.47
N PHE A 336 14.28 4.65 6.07
CA PHE A 336 13.46 5.67 6.69
C PHE A 336 12.69 5.06 7.88
N PRO A 337 12.43 5.81 8.96
CA PRO A 337 12.91 7.17 9.26
C PRO A 337 14.41 7.23 9.57
N GLN A 338 15.02 8.41 9.44
CA GLN A 338 16.41 8.66 9.85
C GLN A 338 16.45 9.78 10.89
N GLY A 339 17.12 9.54 12.03
CA GLY A 339 17.35 10.54 13.06
C GLY A 339 16.17 10.82 13.99
N GLY A 340 16.50 11.36 15.16
CA GLY A 340 15.52 11.92 16.11
C GLY A 340 14.63 10.87 16.79
N LEU A 341 13.46 11.31 17.25
CA LEU A 341 12.50 10.42 17.93
C LEU A 341 11.86 9.41 16.99
N HIS A 342 11.74 9.73 15.69
CA HIS A 342 11.13 8.84 14.71
C HIS A 342 11.98 7.60 14.44
N GLU A 343 13.31 7.69 14.52
CA GLU A 343 14.18 6.52 14.45
C GLU A 343 13.93 5.55 15.61
N PHE A 344 13.58 6.06 16.79
CA PHE A 344 13.31 5.22 17.97
C PHE A 344 11.94 4.54 17.90
N PHE A 345 10.90 5.27 17.48
CA PHE A 345 9.55 4.73 17.47
C PHE A 345 9.22 4.02 16.16
N GLY A 346 9.75 4.49 15.01
CA GLY A 346 9.44 4.06 13.65
C GLY A 346 8.38 4.93 12.95
N GLN A 347 7.99 4.54 11.73
CA GLN A 347 6.89 5.13 10.97
C GLN A 347 6.07 4.04 10.28
N VAL A 348 4.77 4.23 10.18
CA VAL A 348 3.90 3.35 9.40
C VAL A 348 3.88 3.86 7.96
N VAL A 349 4.68 3.24 7.09
CA VAL A 349 4.78 3.66 5.69
C VAL A 349 3.95 2.75 4.82
N ASN A 350 3.02 3.34 4.10
CA ASN A 350 2.15 2.63 3.19
C ASN A 350 2.78 2.45 1.81
N THR A 351 3.36 3.52 1.26
CA THR A 351 3.86 3.50 -0.12
C THR A 351 5.31 3.94 -0.13
N VAL A 352 6.15 3.14 -0.78
CA VAL A 352 7.46 3.53 -1.31
C VAL A 352 7.40 3.52 -2.83
N ASP A 353 7.85 4.62 -3.43
CA ASP A 353 7.93 4.75 -4.88
C ASP A 353 9.10 5.69 -5.25
N CYS A 354 9.93 5.33 -6.24
CA CYS A 354 11.15 6.06 -6.54
C CYS A 354 11.29 6.44 -8.01
N HIS A 355 11.72 7.68 -8.26
CA HIS A 355 12.09 8.16 -9.57
C HIS A 355 13.58 7.89 -9.83
N LYS A 356 13.87 6.85 -10.61
CA LYS A 356 15.25 6.42 -10.92
C LYS A 356 16.12 7.54 -11.52
N GLY A 357 15.56 8.34 -12.42
CA GLY A 357 16.33 9.39 -13.12
C GLY A 357 16.91 10.47 -12.19
N THR A 358 16.34 10.66 -11.00
CA THR A 358 16.76 11.70 -10.04
C THR A 358 17.16 11.14 -8.67
N ASN A 359 17.08 9.82 -8.47
CA ASN A 359 17.29 9.13 -7.19
C ASN A 359 16.39 9.66 -6.04
N VAL A 360 15.21 10.16 -6.37
CA VAL A 360 14.24 10.64 -5.37
C VAL A 360 13.22 9.53 -5.10
N CYS A 361 13.11 9.13 -3.85
CA CYS A 361 12.07 8.23 -3.36
C CYS A 361 11.05 8.98 -2.52
N PHE A 362 9.78 8.60 -2.63
CA PHE A 362 8.65 9.13 -1.88
C PHE A 362 8.14 8.07 -0.91
N PHE A 363 7.88 8.49 0.33
CA PHE A 363 7.39 7.62 1.40
C PHE A 363 6.10 8.20 1.97
N THR A 364 4.99 7.49 1.77
CA THR A 364 3.69 7.89 2.31
C THR A 364 3.50 7.31 3.70
N VAL A 365 3.48 8.17 4.72
CA VAL A 365 3.12 7.77 6.09
C VAL A 365 1.61 7.76 6.24
N TRP A 366 1.07 6.68 6.80
CA TRP A 366 -0.38 6.47 6.91
C TRP A 366 -0.78 5.88 8.28
N LYS A 367 -1.32 6.71 9.17
CA LYS A 367 -1.66 6.33 10.56
C LYS A 367 -3.14 6.55 10.92
N PHE A 368 -3.99 7.00 10.00
CA PHE A 368 -5.46 7.04 10.18
C PHE A 368 -5.91 7.79 11.46
N TYR A 369 -5.40 9.01 11.66
CA TYR A 369 -5.70 9.83 12.85
C TYR A 369 -7.19 10.14 13.08
N ASP A 370 -7.99 10.18 12.01
CA ASP A 370 -9.38 10.61 12.07
C ASP A 370 -10.32 9.56 12.71
N ASP A 371 -9.95 8.28 12.68
CA ASP A 371 -10.86 7.17 13.00
C ASP A 371 -10.22 5.99 13.77
N GLN A 372 -8.93 6.05 14.12
CA GLN A 372 -8.26 5.04 14.95
C GLN A 372 -8.00 5.49 16.39
N TRP A 373 -8.98 6.17 17.00
CA TRP A 373 -8.96 6.50 18.43
C TRP A 373 -9.11 5.23 19.30
N PRO A 374 -8.37 5.06 20.41
CA PRO A 374 -7.54 6.05 21.13
C PRO A 374 -6.06 6.07 20.73
N PHE A 375 -5.64 5.32 19.72
CA PHE A 375 -4.22 5.06 19.44
C PHE A 375 -3.58 6.23 18.70
N TRP A 376 -4.26 6.68 17.65
CA TRP A 376 -3.88 7.83 16.86
C TRP A 376 -4.79 8.99 17.28
N THR A 377 -4.22 9.92 18.04
CA THR A 377 -4.90 11.11 18.56
C THR A 377 -4.39 12.37 17.87
N ASN A 378 -5.17 13.45 17.93
CA ASN A 378 -4.71 14.77 17.46
C ASN A 378 -3.40 15.20 18.14
N ALA A 379 -3.13 14.75 19.38
CA ALA A 379 -1.87 15.03 20.07
C ALA A 379 -0.69 14.26 19.45
N SER A 380 -0.86 13.00 19.07
CA SER A 380 0.17 12.24 18.33
C SER A 380 0.36 12.77 16.91
N ALA A 381 -0.70 13.29 16.26
CA ALA A 381 -0.59 13.92 14.95
C ALA A 381 0.33 15.15 14.97
N LEU A 382 0.40 15.89 16.09
CA LEU A 382 1.32 17.02 16.24
C LEU A 382 2.79 16.62 16.27
N VAL A 383 3.10 15.40 16.70
CA VAL A 383 4.49 14.93 16.85
C VAL A 383 4.93 13.96 15.76
N ALA A 384 3.99 13.35 15.03
CA ALA A 384 4.27 12.39 13.96
C ALA A 384 3.24 12.51 12.82
N PRO A 385 3.14 13.67 12.16
CA PRO A 385 2.09 13.91 11.18
C PRO A 385 2.19 12.94 9.99
N ASP A 386 1.02 12.55 9.48
CA ASP A 386 0.86 11.74 8.27
C ASP A 386 1.19 12.60 7.05
N CYS A 387 2.46 12.64 6.71
CA CYS A 387 2.96 13.44 5.60
C CYS A 387 3.50 12.56 4.49
N LEU A 388 3.58 13.15 3.30
CA LEU A 388 4.43 12.65 2.24
C LEU A 388 5.87 13.05 2.52
N TYR A 389 6.74 12.07 2.74
CA TYR A 389 8.18 12.29 2.88
C TYR A 389 8.88 12.01 1.56
N TYR A 390 10.04 12.62 1.36
CA TYR A 390 10.97 12.26 0.30
C TYR A 390 12.35 11.96 0.86
N CYS A 391 13.07 11.12 0.12
CA CYS A 391 14.46 10.79 0.31
C CYS A 391 15.21 11.00 -1.01
N ILE A 392 16.28 11.77 -0.97
CA ILE A 392 17.24 11.83 -2.07
C ILE A 392 18.36 10.85 -1.73
N ALA A 393 18.37 9.73 -2.45
CA ALA A 393 19.37 8.69 -2.29
C ALA A 393 20.63 8.99 -3.09
N ASP A 394 21.77 8.42 -2.68
CA ASP A 394 22.99 8.42 -3.51
C ASP A 394 22.74 7.75 -4.86
N THR A 395 22.08 6.59 -4.79
CA THR A 395 21.68 5.75 -5.91
C THR A 395 20.44 4.97 -5.49
N VAL A 396 19.62 4.60 -6.47
CA VAL A 396 18.54 3.62 -6.32
C VAL A 396 18.82 2.31 -7.09
N ASP A 397 20.07 2.14 -7.53
CA ASP A 397 20.51 1.00 -8.36
C ASP A 397 21.35 -0.03 -7.57
N ASP A 398 21.73 0.32 -6.34
CA ASP A 398 22.39 -0.54 -5.36
C ASP A 398 21.77 -0.24 -3.98
N ARG A 399 22.36 -0.72 -2.88
CA ARG A 399 21.91 -0.46 -1.50
C ARG A 399 21.66 1.04 -1.24
N PRO A 400 20.39 1.50 -1.23
CA PRO A 400 20.11 2.92 -1.16
C PRO A 400 20.48 3.48 0.21
N VAL A 401 20.95 4.72 0.25
CA VAL A 401 21.16 5.47 1.49
C VAL A 401 20.62 6.88 1.28
N CYS A 402 19.70 7.31 2.15
CA CYS A 402 19.19 8.66 2.10
C CYS A 402 20.26 9.66 2.54
N ARG A 403 20.62 10.59 1.66
CA ARG A 403 21.48 11.73 1.99
C ARG A 403 20.68 12.91 2.52
N ARG A 404 19.45 13.02 2.04
CA ARG A 404 18.52 14.06 2.44
C ARG A 404 17.16 13.42 2.61
N THR A 405 16.57 13.62 3.78
CA THR A 405 15.16 13.35 4.03
C THR A 405 14.44 14.67 4.33
N GLY A 406 13.19 14.75 3.90
CA GLY A 406 12.33 15.91 4.14
C GLY A 406 10.87 15.58 3.95
N VAL A 407 10.02 16.54 4.30
CA VAL A 407 8.58 16.48 4.01
C VAL A 407 8.34 17.24 2.71
N VAL A 408 7.57 16.66 1.80
CA VAL A 408 7.16 17.34 0.57
C VAL A 408 6.33 18.56 0.95
N LYS A 409 6.67 19.70 0.35
CA LYS A 409 5.94 20.95 0.53
C LYS A 409 5.35 21.36 -0.80
N ASP A 410 4.13 21.89 -0.78
CA ASP A 410 3.49 22.44 -1.97
C ASP A 410 4.20 23.72 -2.47
N GLU A 411 3.71 24.28 -3.57
CA GLU A 411 4.24 25.51 -4.18
C GLU A 411 4.17 26.75 -3.27
N HIS A 412 3.44 26.67 -2.14
CA HIS A 412 3.33 27.73 -1.14
C HIS A 412 4.21 27.48 0.09
N GLY A 413 4.93 26.35 0.11
CA GLY A 413 5.79 25.94 1.22
C GLY A 413 5.05 25.23 2.35
N GLU A 414 3.77 24.91 2.16
CA GLU A 414 2.97 24.19 3.14
C GLU A 414 3.24 22.68 3.03
N PRO A 415 3.45 21.97 4.16
CA PRO A 415 3.63 20.52 4.15
C PRO A 415 2.44 19.79 3.53
N VAL A 416 2.75 18.84 2.65
CA VAL A 416 1.78 17.90 2.07
C VAL A 416 1.55 16.78 3.10
N CYS A 417 0.57 17.01 3.96
CA CYS A 417 0.16 16.09 5.00
C CYS A 417 -1.36 15.94 5.01
N HIS A 418 -1.82 14.90 5.71
CA HIS A 418 -3.20 14.74 6.14
C HIS A 418 -3.75 16.04 6.75
N LYS A 419 -5.01 16.35 6.44
CA LYS A 419 -5.79 17.44 7.04
C LYS A 419 -7.19 16.93 7.32
N ASP A 420 -7.84 17.38 8.38
CA ASP A 420 -9.22 16.97 8.70
C ASP A 420 -10.12 17.04 7.44
N GLY A 421 -10.71 15.90 7.09
CA GLY A 421 -11.57 15.74 5.91
C GLY A 421 -10.84 15.40 4.60
N ARG A 422 -9.56 15.76 4.44
CA ARG A 422 -8.69 15.32 3.34
C ARG A 422 -7.68 14.30 3.89
N GLY A 423 -7.95 13.02 3.67
CA GLY A 423 -7.15 12.01 4.36
C GLY A 423 -5.73 11.86 3.78
N ALA A 424 -5.16 10.67 3.92
CA ALA A 424 -3.73 10.47 3.70
C ALA A 424 -3.29 10.65 2.24
N VAL A 425 -2.00 11.00 2.06
CA VAL A 425 -1.46 11.36 0.76
C VAL A 425 -0.51 10.29 0.24
N HIS A 426 -0.90 9.63 -0.84
CA HIS A 426 -0.06 8.71 -1.58
C HIS A 426 0.72 9.48 -2.64
N GLY A 427 2.05 9.44 -2.57
CA GLY A 427 2.93 10.04 -3.58
C GLY A 427 3.47 8.98 -4.53
N MET A 428 3.17 9.11 -5.82
CA MET A 428 3.55 8.13 -6.84
C MET A 428 4.30 8.79 -7.98
N THR A 429 5.43 8.21 -8.38
CA THR A 429 6.18 8.63 -9.55
C THR A 429 5.61 7.95 -10.79
N ILE A 430 5.36 8.76 -11.80
CA ILE A 430 4.40 8.44 -12.86
C ILE A 430 4.71 9.21 -14.15
N GLY A 431 5.55 10.24 -14.06
CA GLY A 431 6.04 10.97 -15.21
C GLY A 431 7.45 10.54 -15.58
N LEU A 432 7.71 10.52 -16.88
CA LEU A 432 9.08 10.56 -17.39
C LEU A 432 9.72 11.90 -16.98
N THR A 433 11.01 11.86 -16.71
CA THR A 433 11.82 13.06 -16.58
C THR A 433 11.54 14.03 -17.73
N ASP A 434 11.35 15.31 -17.43
CA ASP A 434 11.12 16.33 -18.45
C ASP A 434 12.27 16.26 -19.46
N PRO A 435 11.99 16.03 -20.76
CA PRO A 435 13.05 15.90 -21.76
C PRO A 435 13.87 17.18 -21.92
N LYS A 436 13.38 18.33 -21.42
CA LYS A 436 14.08 19.62 -21.43
C LYS A 436 14.81 19.92 -20.12
N ASP A 437 14.43 19.29 -19.01
CA ASP A 437 15.08 19.46 -17.71
C ASP A 437 15.14 18.11 -16.96
N PRO A 438 16.30 17.43 -16.96
CA PRO A 438 16.42 16.11 -16.35
C PRO A 438 16.24 16.09 -14.82
N ASN A 439 16.13 17.26 -14.18
CA ASN A 439 15.86 17.37 -12.75
C ASN A 439 14.36 17.55 -12.45
N GLN A 440 13.52 17.65 -13.47
CA GLN A 440 12.08 17.80 -13.33
C GLN A 440 11.35 16.54 -13.74
N PHE A 441 10.31 16.19 -12.99
CA PHE A 441 9.44 15.07 -13.29
C PHE A 441 8.06 15.29 -12.64
N ASP A 442 7.07 14.52 -13.04
CA ASP A 442 5.74 14.56 -12.45
C ASP A 442 5.59 13.46 -11.38
N ILE A 443 4.98 13.82 -10.27
CA ILE A 443 4.37 12.89 -9.32
C ILE A 443 2.86 13.11 -9.29
N PHE A 444 2.12 12.08 -8.91
CA PHE A 444 0.72 12.25 -8.51
C PHE A 444 0.61 12.17 -7.00
N LEU A 445 -0.21 13.08 -6.46
CA LEU A 445 -0.68 13.00 -5.09
C LEU A 445 -2.11 12.47 -5.13
N VAL A 446 -2.31 11.28 -4.57
CA VAL A 446 -3.65 10.71 -4.37
C VAL A 446 -4.03 10.92 -2.91
N PHE A 447 -5.05 11.72 -2.69
CA PHE A 447 -5.61 11.97 -1.37
C PHE A 447 -6.73 10.99 -1.13
N THR A 448 -6.51 10.10 -0.18
CA THR A 448 -7.45 9.10 0.29
C THR A 448 -8.30 9.73 1.38
N GLY A 449 -9.63 9.75 1.34
CA GLY A 449 -10.45 10.20 2.49
C GLY A 449 -10.19 9.39 3.78
N GLY A 450 -10.98 9.58 4.84
CA GLY A 450 -10.85 8.79 6.09
C GLY A 450 -10.82 7.26 5.87
N ALA A 451 -10.29 6.48 6.83
CA ALA A 451 -10.24 5.01 6.74
C ALA A 451 -11.64 4.40 6.61
N THR A 452 -12.66 5.08 7.13
CA THR A 452 -14.04 4.69 6.91
C THR A 452 -14.39 4.76 5.40
N PHE A 453 -14.66 3.60 4.80
CA PHE A 453 -15.01 3.42 3.38
C PHE A 453 -16.30 4.13 2.93
N THR A 454 -16.98 4.82 3.84
CA THR A 454 -18.30 5.42 3.66
C THR A 454 -18.29 6.95 3.60
N GLY A 455 -17.16 7.64 3.80
CA GLY A 455 -17.12 9.11 3.78
C GLY A 455 -15.74 9.75 3.97
N GLY A 456 -15.56 10.98 3.49
CA GLY A 456 -14.29 11.74 3.46
C GLY A 456 -14.05 12.37 2.08
N ASP A 457 -13.14 13.34 1.97
CA ASP A 457 -12.81 14.01 0.71
C ASP A 457 -11.57 13.36 0.07
N SER A 458 -11.76 12.60 -1.00
CA SER A 458 -10.66 12.22 -1.89
C SER A 458 -10.47 13.20 -3.04
N SER A 459 -9.23 13.31 -3.47
CA SER A 459 -8.86 14.11 -4.64
C SER A 459 -7.54 13.61 -5.21
N MET A 460 -7.20 14.06 -6.41
CA MET A 460 -5.91 13.77 -7.01
C MET A 460 -5.30 15.05 -7.57
N GLN A 461 -3.98 15.17 -7.44
CA GLN A 461 -3.22 16.28 -7.99
C GLN A 461 -2.04 15.77 -8.82
N LYS A 462 -1.84 16.38 -9.99
CA LYS A 462 -0.61 16.28 -10.76
C LYS A 462 0.36 17.34 -10.26
N VAL A 463 1.52 16.90 -9.79
CA VAL A 463 2.51 17.77 -9.17
C VAL A 463 3.82 17.67 -9.93
N ARG A 464 4.27 18.82 -10.46
CA ARG A 464 5.58 18.95 -11.06
C ARG A 464 6.59 19.22 -9.95
N VAL A 465 7.59 18.36 -9.83
CA VAL A 465 8.69 18.53 -8.88
C VAL A 465 10.00 18.84 -9.60
N LYS A 466 10.91 19.50 -8.89
CA LYS A 466 12.26 19.80 -9.35
C LYS A 466 13.29 19.49 -8.28
N VAL A 467 14.33 18.77 -8.65
CA VAL A 467 15.53 18.60 -7.82
C VAL A 467 16.44 19.80 -8.00
N THR A 468 16.84 20.41 -6.89
CA THR A 468 17.69 21.60 -6.86
C THR A 468 18.95 21.34 -6.03
N GLU A 469 19.99 22.14 -6.24
CA GLU A 469 21.17 22.15 -5.36
C GLU A 469 21.14 23.39 -4.46
N LEU A 470 21.18 23.18 -3.16
CA LEU A 470 21.32 24.22 -2.15
C LEU A 470 22.76 24.30 -1.66
N SER A 471 23.26 25.51 -1.43
CA SER A 471 24.54 25.73 -0.77
C SER A 471 24.32 25.96 0.72
N VAL A 472 24.66 24.97 1.54
CA VAL A 472 24.51 25.00 3.00
C VAL A 472 25.88 24.95 3.63
N ALA A 473 26.28 26.01 4.34
CA ALA A 473 27.59 26.12 4.99
C ALA A 473 28.79 25.81 4.06
N GLY A 474 28.69 26.20 2.78
CA GLY A 474 29.73 25.97 1.77
C GLY A 474 29.72 24.58 1.14
N SER A 475 28.81 23.69 1.55
CA SER A 475 28.59 22.38 0.93
C SER A 475 27.36 22.41 0.02
N LYS A 476 27.45 21.75 -1.14
CA LYS A 476 26.30 21.55 -2.03
C LYS A 476 25.48 20.36 -1.56
N VAL A 477 24.20 20.56 -1.31
CA VAL A 477 23.25 19.52 -0.89
C VAL A 477 22.08 19.54 -1.86
N LYS A 478 21.69 18.37 -2.38
CA LYS A 478 20.48 18.27 -3.22
C LYS A 478 19.24 18.42 -2.35
N ASP A 479 18.23 19.09 -2.87
CA ASP A 479 16.90 19.18 -2.28
C ASP A 479 15.82 19.06 -3.38
N MET A 480 14.55 19.03 -2.97
CA MET A 480 13.42 18.97 -3.88
C MET A 480 12.43 20.08 -3.57
N GLU A 481 11.86 20.69 -4.62
CA GLU A 481 10.75 21.63 -4.52
C GLU A 481 9.59 21.23 -5.44
N VAL A 482 8.37 21.54 -5.01
CA VAL A 482 7.19 21.50 -5.87
C VAL A 482 7.12 22.79 -6.67
N VAL A 483 7.10 22.65 -8.00
CA VAL A 483 7.03 23.78 -8.93
C VAL A 483 5.59 24.19 -9.20
N LYS A 484 4.70 23.20 -9.33
CA LYS A 484 3.29 23.42 -9.68
C LYS A 484 2.44 22.22 -9.29
N SER A 485 1.26 22.49 -8.73
CA SER A 485 0.22 21.51 -8.48
C SER A 485 -1.01 21.80 -9.35
N THR A 486 -1.64 20.76 -9.90
CA THR A 486 -2.86 20.89 -10.73
C THR A 486 -3.86 19.82 -10.30
N ALA A 487 -5.12 20.19 -10.08
CA ALA A 487 -6.20 19.21 -9.84
C ALA A 487 -6.30 18.24 -11.03
N PHE A 488 -6.51 16.96 -10.74
CA PHE A 488 -6.43 15.90 -11.73
C PHE A 488 -7.52 14.85 -11.50
N ALA A 489 -7.92 14.14 -12.56
CA ALA A 489 -8.95 13.09 -12.50
C ALA A 489 -10.26 13.54 -11.82
N THR A 490 -10.64 14.81 -11.96
CA THR A 490 -11.81 15.39 -11.26
C THR A 490 -13.11 14.69 -11.60
N ASP A 491 -13.24 14.14 -12.81
CA ASP A 491 -14.39 13.32 -13.19
C ASP A 491 -14.59 12.14 -12.24
N LEU A 492 -13.49 11.52 -11.78
CA LEU A 492 -13.53 10.35 -10.90
C LEU A 492 -13.93 10.70 -9.46
N PHE A 493 -13.54 11.86 -8.96
CA PHE A 493 -13.73 12.25 -7.56
C PHE A 493 -14.89 13.21 -7.32
N VAL A 494 -15.37 13.89 -8.38
CA VAL A 494 -16.40 14.94 -8.26
C VAL A 494 -17.65 14.61 -9.07
N THR A 495 -17.49 14.15 -10.31
CA THR A 495 -18.62 14.00 -11.25
C THR A 495 -19.23 12.61 -11.22
N LEU A 496 -18.39 11.57 -11.22
CA LEU A 496 -18.80 10.18 -11.25
C LEU A 496 -19.49 9.74 -9.94
N PRO A 497 -18.94 10.03 -8.75
CA PRO A 497 -19.57 9.65 -7.50
C PRO A 497 -20.91 10.37 -7.34
N PRO A 498 -21.95 9.70 -6.84
CA PRO A 498 -23.17 10.36 -6.42
C PRO A 498 -22.87 11.48 -5.41
N LYS A 499 -23.61 12.58 -5.48
CA LYS A 499 -23.40 13.74 -4.61
C LYS A 499 -23.37 13.34 -3.13
N GLY A 500 -22.28 13.71 -2.44
CA GLY A 500 -22.06 13.39 -1.03
C GLY A 500 -21.42 12.03 -0.78
N MET A 501 -21.12 11.27 -1.84
CA MET A 501 -20.27 10.09 -1.80
C MET A 501 -18.90 10.38 -2.40
N ASP A 502 -17.95 9.47 -2.18
CA ASP A 502 -16.56 9.62 -2.59
C ASP A 502 -16.05 8.29 -3.18
N ALA A 503 -15.13 8.39 -4.15
CA ALA A 503 -14.52 7.26 -4.84
C ALA A 503 -13.36 6.64 -4.04
N GLY A 504 -12.65 7.45 -3.23
CA GLY A 504 -11.47 6.98 -2.47
C GLY A 504 -10.36 6.50 -3.40
N GLY A 505 -9.47 7.38 -3.84
CA GLY A 505 -8.31 6.96 -4.65
C GLY A 505 -7.24 6.33 -3.77
N ASP A 506 -6.47 5.38 -4.31
CA ASP A 506 -5.38 4.72 -3.55
C ASP A 506 -4.07 4.65 -4.34
N HIS A 507 -4.02 3.84 -5.40
CA HIS A 507 -2.85 3.69 -6.27
C HIS A 507 -3.09 4.09 -7.72
N ALA A 508 -2.01 4.42 -8.43
CA ALA A 508 -2.02 4.79 -9.84
C ALA A 508 -0.79 4.28 -10.61
N TRP A 509 -0.95 4.06 -11.92
CA TRP A 509 0.09 3.59 -12.83
C TRP A 509 -0.07 4.24 -14.19
N VAL A 510 1.01 4.76 -14.76
CA VAL A 510 1.05 5.32 -16.12
C VAL A 510 1.49 4.26 -17.10
N ASP A 511 0.76 4.12 -18.19
CA ASP A 511 1.05 3.10 -19.19
C ASP A 511 2.31 3.41 -20.01
N GLU A 512 2.80 2.43 -20.76
CA GLU A 512 4.05 2.56 -21.53
C GLU A 512 4.03 3.68 -22.59
N THR A 513 2.85 4.15 -23.01
CA THR A 513 2.78 5.29 -23.93
C THR A 513 2.96 6.63 -23.25
N GLY A 514 2.81 6.68 -21.92
CA GLY A 514 2.76 7.92 -21.15
C GLY A 514 1.51 8.77 -21.43
N LYS A 515 0.55 8.27 -22.21
CA LYS A 515 -0.67 9.00 -22.59
C LYS A 515 -1.83 8.71 -21.65
N PHE A 516 -1.80 7.58 -20.97
CA PHE A 516 -2.91 7.13 -20.15
C PHE A 516 -2.42 6.70 -18.78
N MET A 517 -3.30 6.87 -17.79
CA MET A 517 -3.07 6.45 -16.43
C MET A 517 -4.23 5.59 -15.94
N TRP A 518 -3.90 4.55 -15.19
CA TRP A 518 -4.84 3.73 -14.45
C TRP A 518 -4.83 4.13 -12.98
N ILE A 519 -6.02 4.30 -12.39
CA ILE A 519 -6.23 4.68 -10.99
C ILE A 519 -7.10 3.61 -10.33
N SER A 520 -6.75 3.20 -9.12
CA SER A 520 -7.57 2.34 -8.26
C SER A 520 -8.40 3.18 -7.33
N THR A 521 -9.63 2.72 -7.13
CA THR A 521 -10.59 3.33 -6.24
C THR A 521 -11.20 2.28 -5.34
N PHE A 522 -11.27 2.59 -4.05
CA PHE A 522 -11.55 1.62 -3.02
C PHE A 522 -12.89 1.85 -2.31
N ARG A 523 -13.64 2.92 -2.61
CA ARG A 523 -14.97 3.19 -2.02
C ARG A 523 -16.13 2.83 -2.93
N LEU A 524 -17.29 2.59 -2.32
CA LEU A 524 -18.49 2.06 -2.95
C LEU A 524 -19.01 2.88 -4.15
N ALA A 525 -18.78 4.19 -4.17
CA ALA A 525 -19.35 5.09 -5.18
C ALA A 525 -18.79 4.86 -6.58
N ALA A 526 -17.56 4.36 -6.67
CA ALA A 526 -16.86 4.13 -7.93
C ALA A 526 -15.81 3.03 -7.78
N ALA A 527 -16.12 1.93 -7.10
CA ALA A 527 -15.15 0.87 -6.83
C ALA A 527 -14.65 0.21 -8.14
N GLY A 528 -13.33 0.09 -8.29
CA GLY A 528 -12.73 -0.58 -9.43
C GLY A 528 -11.37 -0.03 -9.83
N VAL A 529 -11.10 -0.07 -11.13
CA VAL A 529 -9.94 0.58 -11.75
C VAL A 529 -10.38 1.43 -12.94
N HIS A 530 -9.79 2.62 -13.07
CA HIS A 530 -10.24 3.67 -13.96
C HIS A 530 -9.09 4.16 -14.83
N MET A 531 -9.34 4.27 -16.13
CA MET A 531 -8.37 4.82 -17.06
C MET A 531 -8.70 6.28 -17.34
N VAL A 532 -7.71 7.15 -17.17
CA VAL A 532 -7.79 8.59 -17.44
C VAL A 532 -6.72 9.02 -18.44
N SER A 533 -6.94 10.13 -19.12
CA SER A 533 -5.92 10.79 -19.93
C SER A 533 -4.83 11.37 -19.04
N TYR A 534 -3.55 11.12 -19.34
CA TYR A 534 -2.41 11.66 -18.58
C TYR A 534 -2.26 13.19 -18.73
N GLU A 535 -2.71 13.73 -19.87
CA GLU A 535 -2.55 15.14 -20.20
C GLU A 535 -3.46 16.03 -19.35
N ASP A 536 -4.75 15.71 -19.32
CA ASP A 536 -5.80 16.55 -18.74
C ASP A 536 -6.58 15.88 -17.59
N GLY A 537 -6.37 14.60 -17.35
CA GLY A 537 -7.07 13.84 -16.31
C GLY A 537 -8.52 13.50 -16.65
N SER A 538 -8.96 13.64 -17.90
CA SER A 538 -10.31 13.24 -18.30
C SER A 538 -10.53 11.74 -18.11
N LEU A 539 -11.66 11.33 -17.52
CA LEU A 539 -11.99 9.92 -17.36
C LEU A 539 -12.34 9.32 -18.73
N ILE A 540 -11.82 8.12 -19.03
CA ILE A 540 -12.00 7.47 -20.33
C ILE A 540 -12.80 6.18 -20.15
N TYR A 541 -12.25 5.25 -19.37
CA TYR A 541 -12.86 3.94 -19.13
C TYR A 541 -12.88 3.61 -17.64
N SER A 542 -13.80 2.74 -17.26
CA SER A 542 -13.88 2.17 -15.92
C SER A 542 -14.12 0.67 -16.03
N VAL A 543 -13.35 -0.09 -15.25
CA VAL A 543 -13.47 -1.54 -15.16
C VAL A 543 -14.04 -1.88 -13.79
N SER A 544 -15.19 -2.56 -13.79
CA SER A 544 -15.97 -2.85 -12.58
C SER A 544 -16.24 -4.34 -12.40
N GLY A 545 -16.68 -4.74 -11.21
CA GLY A 545 -16.95 -6.12 -10.84
C GLY A 545 -15.86 -6.78 -9.98
N ILE A 546 -14.71 -6.11 -9.82
CA ILE A 546 -13.66 -6.51 -8.87
C ILE A 546 -14.24 -6.57 -7.45
N ASP A 547 -15.10 -5.62 -7.12
CA ASP A 547 -15.76 -5.43 -5.83
C ASP A 547 -16.67 -6.58 -5.40
N ARG A 548 -17.03 -7.50 -6.31
CA ARG A 548 -18.05 -8.54 -6.08
C ARG A 548 -17.54 -9.95 -6.33
N PHE A 549 -16.25 -10.12 -6.55
CA PHE A 549 -15.67 -11.43 -6.85
C PHE A 549 -15.91 -12.44 -5.72
N VAL A 550 -15.68 -12.03 -4.47
CA VAL A 550 -15.98 -12.86 -3.30
C VAL A 550 -17.46 -12.69 -2.94
N LYS A 551 -18.22 -13.77 -3.05
CA LYS A 551 -19.67 -13.75 -2.85
C LYS A 551 -20.01 -13.24 -1.45
N GLY A 552 -20.84 -12.19 -1.38
CA GLY A 552 -21.30 -11.61 -0.12
C GLY A 552 -20.27 -10.76 0.62
N GLN A 553 -19.18 -10.41 -0.06
CA GLN A 553 -18.16 -9.49 0.43
C GLN A 553 -17.95 -8.36 -0.57
N TYR A 554 -17.54 -7.19 -0.07
CA TYR A 554 -17.09 -6.06 -0.86
C TYR A 554 -15.56 -6.08 -0.95
N ALA A 555 -15.01 -6.16 -2.17
CA ALA A 555 -13.58 -6.06 -2.40
C ALA A 555 -13.18 -4.64 -2.80
N TYR A 556 -12.08 -4.15 -2.24
CA TYR A 556 -11.53 -2.86 -2.60
C TYR A 556 -10.09 -2.99 -3.10
N SER A 557 -9.71 -2.17 -4.07
CA SER A 557 -8.36 -2.14 -4.62
C SER A 557 -7.43 -1.42 -3.66
N ALA A 558 -6.58 -2.21 -3.00
CA ALA A 558 -5.50 -1.73 -2.14
C ALA A 558 -4.23 -1.46 -2.94
N GLY A 559 -4.14 -1.84 -4.22
CA GLY A 559 -3.01 -1.45 -5.03
C GLY A 559 -3.15 -1.87 -6.47
N LEU A 560 -2.44 -1.17 -7.34
CA LEU A 560 -2.36 -1.52 -8.76
C LEU A 560 -0.96 -1.23 -9.31
N GLN A 561 -0.52 -2.09 -10.21
CA GLN A 561 0.58 -1.79 -11.12
C GLN A 561 0.36 -2.54 -12.42
N GLY A 562 0.77 -1.95 -13.52
CA GLY A 562 0.60 -2.56 -14.84
C GLY A 562 1.88 -2.60 -15.64
N VAL A 563 1.72 -3.11 -16.84
CA VAL A 563 2.73 -3.18 -17.88
C VAL A 563 2.03 -3.18 -19.23
N GLY A 564 2.65 -2.61 -20.25
CA GLY A 564 2.06 -2.48 -21.57
C GLY A 564 1.18 -1.25 -21.73
N THR A 565 0.29 -1.35 -22.70
CA THR A 565 -0.68 -0.35 -23.11
C THR A 565 -2.00 -1.04 -23.47
N LEU A 566 -3.12 -0.40 -23.16
CA LEU A 566 -4.44 -0.91 -23.53
C LEU A 566 -4.54 -1.20 -25.04
N GLY A 567 -5.05 -2.39 -25.38
CA GLY A 567 -5.19 -2.85 -26.77
C GLY A 567 -3.91 -3.42 -27.40
N LYS A 568 -2.84 -3.63 -26.61
CA LYS A 568 -1.60 -4.24 -27.09
C LYS A 568 -1.40 -5.64 -26.49
N PRO A 569 -0.98 -6.65 -27.30
CA PRO A 569 -0.62 -7.95 -26.77
C PRO A 569 0.47 -7.86 -25.71
N GLY A 570 0.34 -8.65 -24.64
CA GLY A 570 1.30 -8.64 -23.53
C GLY A 570 1.11 -7.50 -22.52
N SER A 571 0.00 -6.76 -22.59
CA SER A 571 -0.34 -5.72 -21.61
C SER A 571 -1.21 -6.29 -20.49
N PHE A 572 -0.86 -6.01 -19.24
CA PHE A 572 -1.53 -6.56 -18.07
C PHE A 572 -1.62 -5.52 -16.96
N LEU A 573 -2.65 -5.64 -16.12
CA LEU A 573 -2.78 -4.90 -14.87
C LEU A 573 -2.87 -5.89 -13.70
N ALA A 574 -1.99 -5.77 -12.72
CA ALA A 574 -2.12 -6.45 -11.45
C ALA A 574 -2.86 -5.56 -10.46
N VAL A 575 -3.80 -6.14 -9.73
CA VAL A 575 -4.56 -5.45 -8.67
C VAL A 575 -4.55 -6.32 -7.43
N ALA A 576 -4.07 -5.77 -6.31
CA ALA A 576 -4.21 -6.39 -5.01
C ALA A 576 -5.40 -5.77 -4.28
N THR A 577 -6.16 -6.60 -3.57
CA THR A 577 -7.41 -6.18 -2.93
C THR A 577 -7.58 -6.84 -1.56
N SER A 578 -8.48 -6.27 -0.76
CA SER A 578 -9.07 -6.93 0.39
C SER A 578 -10.59 -6.93 0.25
N ALA A 579 -11.21 -8.08 0.51
CA ALA A 579 -12.65 -8.28 0.45
C ALA A 579 -13.21 -8.57 1.84
N CYS A 580 -14.29 -7.91 2.25
CA CYS A 580 -14.82 -8.07 3.61
C CYS A 580 -16.35 -8.02 3.61
N HIS A 581 -16.95 -8.68 4.61
CA HIS A 581 -18.41 -8.81 4.72
C HIS A 581 -19.10 -7.49 5.06
N ASP A 582 -18.50 -6.72 5.96
CA ASP A 582 -18.95 -5.39 6.32
C ASP A 582 -17.92 -4.36 5.82
N VAL A 583 -18.38 -3.40 5.02
CA VAL A 583 -17.57 -2.30 4.49
C VAL A 583 -17.01 -1.42 5.61
N GLN A 584 -17.69 -1.35 6.76
CA GLN A 584 -17.18 -0.69 7.96
C GLN A 584 -16.10 -1.53 8.67
N ALA A 585 -16.12 -2.85 8.48
CA ALA A 585 -15.09 -3.79 8.95
C ALA A 585 -14.00 -4.08 7.90
N CYS A 586 -14.11 -3.53 6.69
CA CYS A 586 -13.00 -3.44 5.73
C CYS A 586 -11.96 -2.41 6.14
N ALA A 587 -12.31 -1.50 7.05
CA ALA A 587 -11.29 -0.85 7.85
C ALA A 587 -10.50 -1.98 8.51
N PRO A 588 -9.18 -2.07 8.34
CA PRO A 588 -8.35 -3.07 9.01
C PRO A 588 -8.44 -2.90 10.53
N ILE A 589 -9.56 -3.36 11.10
CA ILE A 589 -9.84 -3.38 12.51
C ILE A 589 -9.00 -4.52 13.07
N PRO A 590 -8.22 -4.26 14.12
CA PRO A 590 -7.36 -5.26 14.70
C PRO A 590 -8.19 -6.41 15.31
N TRP A 591 -8.02 -7.61 14.79
CA TRP A 591 -8.63 -8.82 15.33
C TRP A 591 -7.58 -9.68 16.02
N VAL A 592 -7.90 -10.21 17.19
CA VAL A 592 -7.14 -11.33 17.75
C VAL A 592 -7.61 -12.60 17.09
N TRP A 593 -6.69 -13.49 16.72
CA TRP A 593 -7.06 -14.81 16.24
C TRP A 593 -7.68 -15.60 17.43
N PRO A 594 -8.87 -16.21 17.33
CA PRO A 594 -9.70 -16.33 16.14
C PRO A 594 -10.54 -15.08 15.77
N ILE A 595 -10.57 -14.72 14.48
CA ILE A 595 -11.34 -13.65 13.86
C ILE A 595 -12.77 -14.18 13.73
N PRO A 596 -13.77 -13.46 14.26
CA PRO A 596 -15.17 -13.83 14.07
C PRO A 596 -15.52 -13.93 12.58
N GLU A 597 -16.33 -14.92 12.20
CA GLU A 597 -16.67 -15.19 10.79
C GLU A 597 -17.29 -13.97 10.09
N GLU A 598 -18.11 -13.21 10.81
CA GLU A 598 -18.74 -11.97 10.34
C GLU A 598 -17.73 -10.84 10.02
N ASN A 599 -16.52 -10.92 10.57
CA ASN A 599 -15.44 -9.95 10.39
C ASN A 599 -14.32 -10.51 9.52
N TRP A 600 -14.54 -11.68 8.93
CA TRP A 600 -13.57 -12.33 8.08
C TRP A 600 -13.33 -11.50 6.80
N ALA A 601 -12.06 -11.31 6.45
CA ALA A 601 -11.63 -10.68 5.21
C ALA A 601 -10.84 -11.65 4.32
N ALA A 602 -10.92 -11.45 3.01
CA ALA A 602 -10.28 -12.23 1.98
C ALA A 602 -9.38 -11.33 1.11
N GLY A 603 -8.06 -11.49 1.18
CA GLY A 603 -7.14 -10.86 0.25
C GLY A 603 -7.29 -11.50 -1.14
N VAL A 604 -7.52 -10.70 -2.19
CA VAL A 604 -7.68 -11.21 -3.56
C VAL A 604 -6.65 -10.55 -4.47
N PHE A 605 -6.02 -11.37 -5.31
CA PHE A 605 -5.09 -10.92 -6.33
C PHE A 605 -5.71 -11.09 -7.72
N PHE A 606 -5.77 -10.02 -8.49
CA PHE A 606 -6.24 -10.01 -9.86
C PHE A 606 -5.11 -9.76 -10.86
N ILE A 607 -5.19 -10.44 -12.00
CA ILE A 607 -4.51 -10.08 -13.24
C ILE A 607 -5.59 -9.75 -14.28
N ILE A 608 -5.59 -8.53 -14.80
CA ILE A 608 -6.50 -8.08 -15.86
C ILE A 608 -5.72 -8.04 -17.17
N ASP A 609 -6.26 -8.68 -18.21
CA ASP A 609 -5.68 -8.67 -19.55
C ASP A 609 -6.08 -7.38 -20.26
N LEU A 610 -5.11 -6.52 -20.53
CA LEU A 610 -5.32 -5.24 -21.21
C LEU A 610 -5.18 -5.35 -22.74
N SER A 611 -4.93 -6.54 -23.29
CA SER A 611 -4.63 -6.70 -24.72
C SER A 611 -5.81 -6.43 -25.65
N THR A 612 -7.04 -6.50 -25.13
CA THR A 612 -8.25 -6.29 -25.93
C THR A 612 -9.19 -5.30 -25.26
N LEU A 613 -9.54 -4.21 -25.97
CA LEU A 613 -10.66 -3.36 -25.57
C LEU A 613 -11.96 -3.95 -26.17
N PRO A 614 -13.04 -4.09 -25.39
CA PRO A 614 -14.34 -4.46 -25.93
C PRO A 614 -14.81 -3.44 -26.96
N GLY A 615 -15.14 -3.90 -28.17
CA GLY A 615 -15.65 -3.04 -29.26
C GLY A 615 -14.58 -2.42 -30.17
N ALA A 616 -13.29 -2.73 -29.99
CA ALA A 616 -12.21 -2.23 -30.86
C ALA A 616 -12.35 -2.65 -32.34
N GLU A 617 -13.03 -3.77 -32.62
CA GLU A 617 -13.36 -4.18 -34.00
C GLU A 617 -14.21 -3.14 -34.76
N LYS A 618 -14.88 -2.21 -34.07
CA LYS A 618 -15.65 -1.13 -34.70
C LYS A 618 -14.91 0.22 -34.80
N VAL A 619 -13.74 0.38 -34.18
CA VAL A 619 -12.99 1.65 -34.17
C VAL A 619 -11.85 1.66 -35.20
N ALA A 620 -11.38 0.48 -35.64
CA ALA A 620 -10.38 0.36 -36.70
C ALA A 620 -10.83 0.89 -38.08
N THR A 621 -12.07 1.37 -38.22
CA THR A 621 -12.59 1.98 -39.46
C THR A 621 -12.73 3.51 -39.39
N ILE A 622 -12.41 4.16 -38.25
CA ILE A 622 -12.62 5.61 -38.08
C ILE A 622 -11.34 6.31 -37.57
N VAL A 623 -10.16 5.91 -38.03
CA VAL A 623 -8.99 6.81 -38.09
C VAL A 623 -8.09 6.33 -39.24
N VAL A 624 -8.33 6.85 -40.44
CA VAL A 624 -7.32 7.05 -41.49
C VAL A 624 -7.40 8.49 -41.92
#